data_AF-A0A7C3U6K7-F1
#
_entry.id   AF-A0A7C3U6K7-F1
#
_cell.length_a   1.000
_cell.length_b   1.000
_cell.length_c   1.000
_cell.angle_alpha   90.00
_cell.angle_beta   90.00
_cell.angle_gamma   90.00
#
_symmetry.space_group_name_H-M   'P 1'
#
loop_
_entity.id
_entity.type
_entity.pdbx_description
1 polymer ?
#
loop_
_entity_poly.entity_id
_entity_poly.type
_entity_poly.pdbx_seq_one_letter_code
_entity_poly.pdbx_strand_id
1 'polypeptide(L)'
;DPLIAKLVVWGETRGEAILRMRRALREYRILGIKTNIPLHLHIMDMPRFIAGQIDTRFIESGLNISEESAQVEQNRQVAAITAALLAHERRRAALARAIVHSKEEHAAWRVAGRRNSLRPTDF
;
A
#
# COMPACT_ATOMS: atom_id res chain seq x y z
N ASP A 1 7.33 19.70 31.66
CA ASP A 1 6.84 19.81 30.29
C ASP A 1 7.32 18.57 29.53
N PRO A 2 6.43 17.75 28.92
CA PRO A 2 6.79 16.55 28.16
C PRO A 2 7.37 16.83 26.76
N LEU A 3 7.75 18.07 26.44
CA LEU A 3 8.32 18.45 25.14
C LEU A 3 9.64 17.71 24.84
N ILE A 4 9.67 16.96 23.72
CA ILE A 4 10.88 16.29 23.22
C ILE A 4 11.62 17.16 22.20
N ALA A 5 10.90 17.69 21.21
CA ALA A 5 11.47 18.47 20.11
C ALA A 5 10.40 19.29 19.36
N LYS A 6 10.84 20.23 18.52
CA LYS A 6 9.99 20.97 17.57
C LYS A 6 10.39 20.62 16.15
N LEU A 7 9.46 20.10 15.37
CA LEU A 7 9.65 19.84 13.94
C LEU A 7 9.02 20.98 13.13
N VAL A 8 9.83 21.63 12.29
CA VAL A 8 9.41 22.75 11.44
C VAL A 8 9.78 22.43 10.00
N VAL A 9 8.88 22.72 9.07
CA VAL A 9 9.13 22.58 7.63
C VAL A 9 8.70 23.86 6.91
N TRP A 10 9.25 24.05 5.71
CA TRP A 10 8.92 25.16 4.83
C TRP A 10 8.68 24.63 3.41
N GLY A 11 7.78 25.26 2.67
CA GLY A 11 7.54 25.05 1.24
C GLY A 11 7.01 26.34 0.62
N GLU A 12 7.13 26.48 -0.69
CA GLU A 12 6.67 27.65 -1.43
C GLU A 12 5.14 27.78 -1.39
N THR A 13 4.46 26.64 -1.30
CA THR A 13 3.02 26.57 -1.10
C THR A 13 2.67 25.84 0.20
N ARG A 14 1.48 26.13 0.73
CA ARG A 14 0.94 25.40 1.88
C ARG A 14 0.83 23.89 1.61
N GLY A 15 0.43 23.50 0.41
CA GLY A 15 0.37 22.10 0.00
C GLY A 15 1.75 21.44 0.03
N GLU A 16 2.79 22.12 -0.46
CA GLU A 16 4.16 21.62 -0.39
C GLU A 16 4.66 21.48 1.05
N ALA A 17 4.42 22.49 1.89
CA ALA A 17 4.79 22.43 3.31
C ALA A 17 4.10 21.24 4.02
N ILE A 18 2.82 20.97 3.72
CA ILE A 18 2.10 19.81 4.26
C ILE A 18 2.73 18.50 3.77
N LEU A 19 3.05 18.38 2.48
CA LEU A 19 3.69 17.17 1.95
C LEU A 19 5.07 16.92 2.59
N ARG A 20 5.86 17.98 2.77
CA ARG A 20 7.15 17.93 3.49
C ARG A 20 6.97 17.52 4.95
N MET A 21 5.97 18.07 5.65
CA MET A 21 5.65 17.70 7.04
C MET A 21 5.26 16.23 7.14
N ARG A 22 4.39 15.73 6.24
CA ARG A 22 3.98 14.31 6.20
C ARG A 22 5.17 13.38 6.04
N ARG A 23 6.09 13.72 5.13
CA ARG A 23 7.32 12.96 4.93
C ARG A 23 8.20 12.98 6.18
N ALA A 24 8.47 14.17 6.71
CA ALA A 24 9.31 14.35 7.89
C ALA A 24 8.76 13.56 9.10
N LEU A 25 7.46 13.63 9.36
CA LEU A 25 6.80 12.86 10.43
C LEU A 25 6.87 11.34 10.22
N ARG A 26 6.77 10.85 8.97
CA ARG A 26 6.89 9.41 8.67
C ARG A 26 8.30 8.87 8.88
N GLU A 27 9.31 9.71 8.64
CA GLU A 27 10.73 9.40 8.83
C GLU A 27 11.17 9.65 10.29
N TYR A 28 10.40 10.42 11.07
CA TYR A 28 10.71 10.71 12.47
C TYR A 28 10.52 9.48 13.35
N ARG A 29 11.64 8.88 13.78
CA ARG A 29 11.68 7.72 14.67
C ARG A 29 12.11 8.14 16.07
N ILE A 30 11.21 7.93 17.03
CA ILE A 30 11.48 8.05 18.46
C ILE A 30 11.12 6.70 19.08
N LEU A 31 12.06 6.11 19.81
CA LEU A 31 11.91 4.78 20.42
C LEU A 31 11.81 4.92 21.95
N GLY A 32 11.18 3.92 22.58
CA GLY A 32 11.12 3.80 24.04
C GLY A 32 9.99 4.58 24.72
N ILE A 33 9.32 5.50 24.02
CA ILE A 33 8.19 6.28 24.55
C ILE A 33 7.09 6.44 23.49
N LYS A 34 5.83 6.58 23.95
CA LYS A 34 4.73 7.01 23.09
C LYS A 34 4.88 8.49 22.75
N THR A 35 4.56 8.85 21.52
CA THR A 35 4.67 10.24 21.02
C THR A 35 3.38 10.67 20.36
N ASN A 36 3.25 11.97 20.13
CA ASN A 36 2.14 12.56 19.38
C ASN A 36 2.35 12.55 17.85
N ILE A 37 3.37 11.85 17.34
CA ILE A 37 3.63 11.75 15.88
C ILE A 37 2.41 11.21 15.11
N PRO A 38 1.71 10.14 15.56
CA PRO A 38 0.53 9.64 14.86
C PRO A 38 -0.60 10.67 14.78
N LEU A 39 -0.81 11.45 15.85
CA LEU A 39 -1.78 12.55 15.89
C LEU A 39 -1.46 13.60 14.82
N HIS A 40 -0.21 14.05 14.76
CA HIS A 40 0.21 15.04 13.77
C HIS A 40 0.09 14.52 12.34
N LEU A 41 0.38 13.23 12.08
CA LEU A 41 0.18 12.62 10.77
C LEU A 41 -1.28 12.63 10.34
N HIS A 42 -2.20 12.25 11.24
CA HIS A 42 -3.63 12.28 10.97
C HIS A 42 -4.11 13.71 10.64
N ILE A 43 -3.69 14.72 11.43
CA ILE A 43 -4.01 16.13 11.16
C ILE A 43 -3.57 16.54 9.75
N MET A 44 -2.39 16.12 9.29
CA MET A 44 -1.90 16.44 7.94
C MET A 44 -2.75 15.82 6.81
N ASP A 45 -3.50 14.75 7.10
CA ASP A 45 -4.36 14.06 6.15
C ASP A 45 -5.82 14.57 6.19
N MET A 46 -6.19 15.42 7.16
CA MET A 46 -7.55 15.95 7.28
C MET A 46 -7.87 16.99 6.19
N PRO A 47 -8.98 16.85 5.44
CA PRO A 47 -9.36 17.82 4.40
C PRO A 47 -9.53 19.25 4.92
N ARG A 48 -10.13 19.43 6.11
CA ARG A 48 -10.27 20.74 6.76
C ARG A 48 -8.91 21.38 7.06
N PHE A 49 -7.94 20.58 7.53
CA PHE A 49 -6.59 21.07 7.75
C PHE A 49 -5.94 21.45 6.43
N ILE A 50 -6.05 20.63 5.38
CA ILE A 50 -5.49 20.92 4.05
C ILE A 50 -6.13 22.18 3.42
N ALA A 51 -7.42 22.41 3.63
CA ALA A 51 -8.13 23.60 3.19
C ALA A 51 -7.84 24.85 4.04
N GLY A 52 -7.13 24.73 5.17
CA GLY A 52 -6.85 25.84 6.08
C GLY A 52 -8.05 26.26 6.95
N GLN A 53 -9.08 25.42 7.04
CA GLN A 53 -10.31 25.67 7.80
C GLN A 53 -10.14 25.23 9.27
N ILE A 54 -9.27 25.93 10.00
CA ILE A 54 -8.89 25.63 11.38
C ILE A 54 -9.35 26.73 12.35
N ASP A 55 -9.71 26.32 13.54
CA ASP A 55 -10.17 27.17 14.65
C ASP A 55 -9.65 26.59 15.98
N THR A 56 -9.92 27.27 17.10
CA THR A 56 -9.42 26.86 18.43
C THR A 56 -10.03 25.54 18.93
N ARG A 57 -11.14 25.08 18.33
CA ARG A 57 -11.85 23.82 18.64
C ARG A 57 -11.63 22.76 17.57
N PHE A 58 -10.69 22.97 16.65
CA PHE A 58 -10.41 22.06 15.54
C PHE A 58 -10.13 20.62 16.00
N ILE A 59 -9.36 20.48 17.09
CA ILE A 59 -8.96 19.19 17.68
C ILE A 59 -10.15 18.49 18.34
N GLU A 60 -10.99 19.24 19.05
CA GLU A 60 -12.16 18.72 19.78
C GLU A 60 -13.26 18.19 18.85
N SER A 61 -13.36 18.74 17.64
CA SER A 61 -14.48 18.50 16.72
C SER A 61 -14.27 17.38 15.71
N GLY A 62 -13.10 16.72 15.66
CA GLY A 62 -12.81 15.80 14.54
C GLY A 62 -11.75 14.74 14.77
N LEU A 63 -11.28 14.51 16.00
CA LEU A 63 -10.22 13.52 16.26
C LEU A 63 -10.75 12.25 16.93
N ASN A 64 -11.14 11.27 16.12
CA ASN A 64 -11.44 9.91 16.57
C ASN A 64 -10.23 8.96 16.40
N ILE A 65 -9.01 9.46 16.65
CA ILE A 65 -7.77 8.71 16.42
C ILE A 65 -7.70 7.44 17.27
N SER A 66 -8.21 7.48 18.50
CA SER A 66 -8.26 6.31 19.38
C SER A 66 -9.11 5.19 18.81
N GLU A 67 -10.23 5.53 18.17
CA GLU A 67 -11.16 4.57 17.58
C GLU A 67 -10.59 3.97 16.30
N GLU A 68 -10.03 4.80 15.41
CA GLU A 68 -9.37 4.32 14.18
C GLU A 68 -8.18 3.41 14.48
N SER A 69 -7.32 3.81 15.43
CA SER A 69 -6.14 3.00 15.80
C SER A 69 -6.54 1.66 16.43
N ALA A 70 -7.59 1.66 17.26
CA ALA A 70 -8.13 0.44 17.86
C ALA A 70 -8.74 -0.48 16.80
N GLN A 71 -9.50 0.08 15.86
CA GLN A 71 -10.13 -0.68 14.78
C GLN A 71 -9.10 -1.31 13.83
N VAL A 72 -8.03 -0.59 13.50
CA VAL A 72 -6.92 -1.12 12.69
C VAL A 72 -6.22 -2.28 13.39
N GLU A 73 -5.94 -2.15 14.69
CA GLU A 73 -5.30 -3.24 15.44
C GLU A 73 -6.23 -4.45 15.56
N GLN A 74 -7.52 -4.23 15.82
CA GLN A 74 -8.54 -5.28 15.86
C GLN A 74 -8.67 -6.01 14.51
N ASN A 75 -8.59 -5.28 13.39
CA ASN A 75 -8.74 -5.85 12.05
C ASN A 75 -7.44 -6.42 11.45
N ARG A 76 -6.32 -6.32 12.17
CA ARG A 76 -4.99 -6.69 11.68
C ARG A 76 -4.90 -8.16 11.26
N GLN A 77 -5.47 -9.06 12.07
CA GLN A 77 -5.48 -10.50 11.78
C GLN A 77 -6.35 -10.81 10.54
N VAL A 78 -7.52 -10.21 10.45
CA VAL A 78 -8.43 -10.35 9.30
C VAL A 78 -7.72 -9.88 8.02
N ALA A 79 -7.10 -8.70 8.04
CA ALA A 79 -6.36 -8.16 6.90
C ALA A 79 -5.20 -9.08 6.47
N ALA A 80 -4.46 -9.67 7.42
CA ALA A 80 -3.38 -10.61 7.13
C ALA A 80 -3.89 -11.91 6.48
N ILE A 81 -4.98 -12.49 7.00
CA ILE A 81 -5.62 -13.69 6.44
C ILE A 81 -6.13 -13.40 5.02
N THR A 82 -6.85 -12.30 4.82
CA THR A 82 -7.37 -11.91 3.50
C THR A 82 -6.25 -11.69 2.50
N ALA A 83 -5.16 -11.00 2.89
CA ALA A 83 -4.00 -10.79 2.04
C ALA A 83 -3.33 -12.13 1.65
N ALA A 84 -3.20 -13.06 2.60
CA ALA A 84 -2.63 -14.38 2.33
C ALA A 84 -3.49 -15.21 1.37
N LEU A 85 -4.82 -15.22 1.57
CA LEU A 85 -5.77 -15.91 0.69
C LEU A 85 -5.74 -15.33 -0.73
N LEU A 86 -5.81 -14.01 -0.87
CA LEU A 86 -5.75 -13.34 -2.17
C LEU A 86 -4.41 -13.62 -2.89
N ALA A 87 -3.30 -13.59 -2.16
CA ALA A 87 -2.00 -13.95 -2.71
C ALA A 87 -1.91 -15.44 -3.11
N HIS A 88 -2.58 -16.33 -2.37
CA HIS A 88 -2.66 -17.75 -2.70
C HIS A 88 -3.49 -18.00 -3.97
N GLU A 89 -4.64 -17.34 -4.11
CA GLU A 89 -5.48 -17.42 -5.32
C GLU A 89 -4.75 -16.89 -6.56
N ARG A 90 -4.09 -15.73 -6.45
CA ARG A 90 -3.28 -15.15 -7.53
C ARG A 90 -2.19 -16.11 -8.00
N ARG A 91 -1.49 -16.77 -7.06
CA ARG A 91 -0.49 -17.81 -7.38
C ARG A 91 -1.11 -19.02 -8.08
N ARG A 92 -2.24 -19.54 -7.59
CA ARG A 92 -2.94 -20.69 -8.22
C ARG A 92 -3.38 -20.37 -9.64
N ALA A 93 -3.94 -19.18 -9.87
CA ALA A 93 -4.36 -18.75 -11.21
C ALA A 93 -3.18 -18.58 -12.17
N ALA A 94 -2.06 -18.02 -11.69
CA ALA A 94 -0.82 -17.91 -12.48
C ALA A 94 -0.26 -19.27 -12.87
N LEU A 95 -0.23 -20.23 -11.93
CA LEU A 95 0.22 -21.60 -12.19
C LEU A 95 -0.71 -22.32 -13.19
N ALA A 96 -2.02 -22.19 -13.03
CA ALA A 96 -2.99 -22.77 -13.96
C ALA A 96 -2.80 -22.23 -15.40
N ARG A 97 -2.60 -20.92 -15.55
CA ARG A 97 -2.27 -20.30 -16.85
C ARG A 97 -0.96 -20.84 -17.43
N ALA A 98 0.09 -20.95 -16.62
CA ALA A 98 1.38 -21.47 -17.07
C ALA A 98 1.29 -22.93 -17.55
N ILE A 99 0.53 -23.78 -16.84
CA ILE A 99 0.30 -25.18 -17.22
C ILE A 99 -0.44 -25.28 -18.56
N VAL A 100 -1.49 -24.48 -18.76
CA VAL A 100 -2.25 -24.47 -20.03
C VAL A 100 -1.35 -24.04 -21.18
N HIS A 101 -0.57 -22.96 -21.01
CA HIS A 101 0.32 -22.45 -22.04
C HIS A 101 1.40 -23.48 -22.43
N SER A 102 2.04 -24.11 -21.44
CA SER A 102 2.99 -25.20 -21.68
C SER A 102 2.36 -26.36 -22.46
N LYS A 103 1.12 -26.76 -22.14
CA LYS A 103 0.45 -27.87 -22.83
C LYS A 103 0.14 -27.54 -24.31
N GLU A 104 -0.20 -26.29 -24.60
CA GLU A 104 -0.42 -25.80 -25.97
C GLU A 104 0.86 -25.74 -26.79
N GLU A 105 1.95 -25.22 -26.22
CA GLU A 105 3.28 -25.27 -26.86
C GLU A 105 3.69 -26.71 -27.16
N HIS A 106 3.44 -27.60 -26.19
CA HIS A 106 3.74 -29.02 -26.35
C HIS A 106 2.92 -29.70 -27.47
N ALA A 107 1.66 -29.29 -27.65
CA ALA A 107 0.83 -29.74 -28.75
C ALA A 107 1.25 -29.13 -30.09
N ALA A 108 1.66 -27.85 -30.10
CA ALA A 108 2.06 -27.12 -31.29
C ALA A 108 3.32 -27.73 -31.93
N TRP A 109 4.37 -28.04 -31.15
CA TRP A 109 5.55 -28.69 -31.71
C TRP A 109 5.27 -30.11 -32.23
N ARG A 110 4.35 -30.85 -31.59
CA ARG A 110 3.91 -32.17 -32.09
C ARG A 110 3.18 -32.10 -33.42
N VAL A 111 2.39 -31.05 -33.64
CA VAL A 111 1.72 -30.80 -34.93
C VAL A 111 2.73 -30.34 -35.98
N ALA A 112 3.66 -29.45 -35.60
CA ALA A 112 4.74 -29.01 -36.49
C ALA A 112 5.63 -30.18 -36.94
N GLY A 113 6.01 -31.07 -36.03
CA GLY A 113 6.78 -32.28 -36.33
C GLY A 113 6.07 -33.22 -37.31
N ARG A 114 4.76 -33.46 -37.11
CA ARG A 114 3.94 -34.29 -38.03
C ARG A 114 3.80 -33.68 -39.43
N ARG A 115 3.75 -32.36 -39.54
CA ARG A 115 3.75 -31.67 -40.84
C ARG A 115 5.09 -31.81 -41.56
N ASN A 116 6.20 -31.83 -40.83
CA ASN A 116 7.53 -31.99 -41.41
C ASN A 116 7.77 -33.42 -41.91
N SER A 117 7.19 -34.44 -41.27
CA SER A 117 7.27 -35.85 -41.71
C SER A 117 6.40 -36.21 -42.91
N LEU A 118 5.48 -35.31 -43.32
CA LEU A 118 4.59 -35.52 -44.47
C LEU A 118 5.03 -34.73 -45.72
N ARG A 119 6.20 -34.08 -45.67
CA ARG A 119 6.77 -33.48 -46.87
C ARG A 119 7.33 -34.60 -47.75
N PRO A 120 6.91 -34.73 -49.02
CA PRO A 120 7.53 -35.66 -49.95
C PRO A 120 9.02 -35.34 -50.00
N THR A 121 9.86 -36.35 -49.76
CA THR A 121 11.29 -36.25 -50.04
C THR A 121 11.44 -36.30 -51.55
N ASP A 122 11.37 -35.14 -52.19
CA ASP A 122 11.70 -35.01 -53.61
C ASP A 122 13.22 -35.21 -53.75
N PHE A 123 13.58 -36.24 -54.51
CA PHE A 123 14.93 -36.50 -55.05
C PHE A 123 15.11 -35.76 -56.37
#